data_AF-A0AAW7DDA8-F1
#
_entry.id   AF-A0AAW7DDA8-F1
#
_cell.length_a   1.000
_cell.length_b   1.000
_cell.length_c   1.000
_cell.angle_alpha   90.00
_cell.angle_beta   90.00
_cell.angle_gamma   90.00
#
_symmetry.space_group_name_H-M   'P 1'
#
loop_
_entity.id
_entity.type
_entity.pdbx_description
1 polymer ?
#
loop_
_entity_poly.entity_id
_entity_poly.type
_entity_poly.pdbx_seq_one_letter_code
_entity_poly.pdbx_strand_id
1 'polypeptide(L)'
;MKSKSILFIMFCIQAIALNAQETYKITYERFSNGKKVIESNPIQVLANTKETIIGKQESFHHTTNYPDEMVYYTKTNPSVISLVTQFDSVHSIISNDSIALNKSVFTITKETKRILGLRCKKATTSINSNTIDVWFVDNMDINAAPTIVGLSLGFVLEFTRNNNMTIRASKIERQKEPIPSQYIAKELLHEPVDILTYKDIIWKSKFVDIPLLTNQQINFSNNFLSNDSIYRFVNGTVVVRKIKLPLIKEGSQIFLNVTQQSNGDAYDRTGSVFLIPRDSKITFMDALQKGINQLPVYTAPNNKKYQGYFLTENYTPTIELMRFFTPFGINKFNHIQLKGQSWETEARYRQEITELQRLLSNQEVLVGFFIGNYDQGGHTISANITVHPSNSSTLPNKKVQPIFNTTNIMEMAGQEYPSLFDNPNGFTVEFTLKEDYNNAKLRFTTTGHGGWENGDEFVPKENSVFLDGQNVFNIIPWRQDCGSYRAYNPASGNFDNGLSSSDYSRSNWCPGTVTNPFFIDLGNLKAGKHSLQVKIPQGKPEGNAFSYWNVSGVLLGE
;
A
#
# COMPACT_ATOMS: atom_id res chain seq x y z
N MET A 1 -94.16 6.85 -42.29
CA MET A 1 -94.13 7.73 -41.11
C MET A 1 -93.37 7.03 -39.99
N LYS A 2 -92.45 7.76 -39.34
CA LYS A 2 -91.55 7.34 -38.23
C LYS A 2 -90.37 6.46 -38.63
N SER A 3 -89.18 7.05 -38.65
CA SER A 3 -87.91 6.34 -38.50
C SER A 3 -87.15 7.01 -37.34
N LYS A 4 -86.98 6.26 -36.25
CA LYS A 4 -86.25 6.67 -35.05
C LYS A 4 -84.76 6.50 -35.32
N SER A 5 -83.99 7.60 -35.29
CA SER A 5 -82.52 7.52 -35.25
C SER A 5 -82.08 7.07 -33.85
N ILE A 6 -81.56 5.86 -33.77
CA ILE A 6 -80.84 5.34 -32.60
C ILE A 6 -79.35 5.57 -32.86
N LEU A 7 -78.74 6.36 -31.97
CA LEU A 7 -77.33 6.67 -31.90
C LEU A 7 -76.56 5.41 -31.41
N PHE A 8 -75.67 4.86 -32.23
CA PHE A 8 -74.80 3.75 -31.84
C PHE A 8 -73.37 4.29 -31.63
N ILE A 9 -73.02 4.57 -30.38
CA ILE A 9 -71.65 4.90 -29.97
C ILE A 9 -70.93 3.59 -29.68
N MET A 10 -70.01 3.20 -30.56
CA MET A 10 -69.17 2.02 -30.39
C MET A 10 -67.97 2.38 -29.49
N PHE A 11 -68.02 1.97 -28.23
CA PHE A 11 -66.89 2.07 -27.30
C PHE A 11 -65.91 0.92 -27.59
N CYS A 12 -64.82 1.20 -28.30
CA CYS A 12 -63.69 0.29 -28.41
C CYS A 12 -62.89 0.31 -27.09
N ILE A 13 -63.12 -0.65 -26.22
CA ILE A 13 -62.22 -0.95 -25.09
C ILE A 13 -61.04 -1.73 -25.68
N GLN A 14 -59.92 -1.05 -25.94
CA GLN A 14 -58.63 -1.71 -26.13
C GLN A 14 -58.18 -2.26 -24.76
N ALA A 15 -58.30 -3.56 -24.58
CA ALA A 15 -57.65 -4.26 -23.48
C ALA A 15 -56.13 -4.22 -23.69
N ILE A 16 -55.44 -3.30 -23.01
CA ILE A 16 -53.98 -3.35 -22.89
C ILE A 16 -53.66 -4.50 -21.93
N ALA A 17 -53.38 -5.68 -22.48
CA ALA A 17 -52.79 -6.77 -21.73
C ALA A 17 -51.32 -6.42 -21.41
N LEU A 18 -51.07 -5.82 -20.25
CA LEU A 18 -49.74 -5.84 -19.66
C LEU A 18 -49.42 -7.28 -19.27
N ASN A 19 -48.68 -8.00 -20.13
CA ASN A 19 -48.06 -9.26 -19.75
C ASN A 19 -47.02 -8.95 -18.65
N ALA A 20 -47.34 -9.28 -17.40
CA ALA A 20 -46.38 -9.24 -16.31
C ALA A 20 -45.20 -10.14 -16.67
N GLN A 21 -44.00 -9.57 -16.68
CA GLN A 21 -42.78 -10.30 -17.05
C GLN A 21 -42.42 -11.26 -15.90
N GLU A 22 -42.41 -12.57 -16.15
CA GLU A 22 -42.03 -13.55 -15.13
C GLU A 22 -40.54 -13.44 -14.82
N THR A 23 -40.19 -13.14 -13.56
CA THR A 23 -38.80 -13.14 -13.07
C THR A 23 -38.56 -14.39 -12.23
N TYR A 24 -37.42 -15.03 -12.45
CA TYR A 24 -36.93 -16.15 -11.65
C TYR A 24 -35.92 -15.64 -10.62
N LYS A 25 -36.12 -16.03 -9.36
CA LYS A 25 -35.17 -15.85 -8.27
C LYS A 25 -34.44 -17.16 -8.02
N ILE A 26 -33.14 -17.17 -8.23
CA ILE A 26 -32.28 -18.35 -8.09
C ILE A 26 -31.29 -18.11 -6.96
N THR A 27 -31.23 -19.03 -6.00
CA THR A 27 -30.26 -19.02 -4.90
C THR A 27 -29.23 -20.11 -5.13
N TYR A 28 -27.95 -19.78 -4.95
CA TYR A 28 -26.85 -20.72 -5.13
C TYR A 28 -26.08 -20.93 -3.82
N GLU A 29 -25.58 -22.15 -3.63
CA GLU A 29 -24.76 -22.54 -2.50
C GLU A 29 -23.37 -22.98 -2.95
N ARG A 30 -22.37 -22.74 -2.09
CA ARG A 30 -20.98 -23.08 -2.34
C ARG A 30 -20.59 -24.39 -1.67
N PHE A 31 -19.76 -25.15 -2.35
CA PHE A 31 -19.16 -26.38 -1.87
C PHE A 31 -17.65 -26.36 -2.14
N SER A 32 -16.87 -26.86 -1.20
CA SER A 32 -15.44 -27.13 -1.36
C SER A 32 -15.17 -28.60 -1.08
N ASN A 33 -14.54 -29.30 -2.03
CA ASN A 33 -14.33 -30.75 -1.97
C ASN A 33 -15.61 -31.53 -1.63
N GLY A 34 -16.74 -31.10 -2.22
CA GLY A 34 -18.06 -31.69 -1.96
C GLY A 34 -18.70 -31.32 -0.62
N LYS A 35 -18.00 -30.64 0.29
CA LYS A 35 -18.57 -30.17 1.58
C LYS A 35 -19.20 -28.79 1.41
N LYS A 36 -20.44 -28.64 1.87
CA LYS A 36 -21.15 -27.36 1.86
C LYS A 36 -20.39 -26.33 2.70
N VAL A 37 -20.15 -25.17 2.14
CA VAL A 37 -19.61 -24.01 2.85
C VAL A 37 -20.81 -23.26 3.45
N ILE A 38 -20.78 -23.04 4.77
CA ILE A 38 -21.83 -22.26 5.45
C ILE A 38 -21.63 -20.79 5.07
N GLU A 39 -22.63 -20.19 4.43
CA GLU A 39 -22.61 -18.81 3.97
C GLU A 39 -23.91 -18.12 4.41
N SER A 40 -23.80 -17.00 5.15
CA SER A 40 -24.95 -16.24 5.64
C SER A 40 -25.60 -15.37 4.56
N ASN A 41 -24.85 -15.05 3.49
CA ASN A 41 -25.28 -14.19 2.40
C ASN A 41 -24.93 -14.84 1.04
N PRO A 42 -25.69 -15.87 0.62
CA PRO A 42 -25.40 -16.65 -0.58
C PRO A 42 -25.59 -15.84 -1.87
N ILE A 43 -25.01 -16.33 -2.97
CA ILE A 43 -25.23 -15.74 -4.30
C ILE A 43 -26.70 -15.87 -4.68
N GLN A 44 -27.26 -14.76 -5.17
CA GLN A 44 -28.63 -14.67 -5.62
C GLN A 44 -28.69 -14.02 -7.01
N VAL A 45 -29.53 -14.59 -7.87
CA VAL A 45 -29.70 -14.14 -9.25
C VAL A 45 -31.18 -13.89 -9.49
N LEU A 46 -31.52 -12.73 -10.03
CA LEU A 46 -32.85 -12.43 -10.55
C LEU A 46 -32.75 -12.34 -12.07
N ALA A 47 -33.52 -13.16 -12.77
CA ALA A 47 -33.42 -13.28 -14.22
C ALA A 47 -34.80 -13.40 -14.87
N ASN A 48 -34.99 -12.68 -15.97
CA ASN A 48 -36.14 -12.84 -16.85
C ASN A 48 -35.66 -12.95 -18.31
N THR A 49 -36.59 -12.89 -19.27
CA THR A 49 -36.27 -13.05 -20.69
C THR A 49 -35.44 -11.92 -21.29
N LYS A 50 -35.32 -10.76 -20.62
CA LYS A 50 -34.63 -9.57 -21.12
C LYS A 50 -33.35 -9.25 -20.37
N GLU A 51 -33.32 -9.52 -19.07
CA GLU A 51 -32.26 -9.01 -18.19
C GLU A 51 -32.00 -9.95 -17.02
N THR A 52 -30.81 -9.82 -16.44
CA THR A 52 -30.38 -10.58 -15.29
C THR A 52 -29.49 -9.73 -14.40
N ILE A 53 -29.70 -9.84 -13.09
CA ILE A 53 -28.82 -9.26 -12.09
C ILE A 53 -28.30 -10.37 -11.17
N ILE A 54 -27.00 -10.36 -10.95
CA ILE A 54 -26.25 -11.28 -10.10
C ILE A 54 -25.72 -10.45 -8.93
N GLY A 55 -26.06 -10.85 -7.72
CA GLY A 55 -25.58 -10.22 -6.49
C GLY A 55 -25.53 -11.25 -5.37
N LYS A 56 -25.54 -10.78 -4.13
CA LYS A 56 -25.81 -11.63 -2.97
C LYS A 56 -27.26 -11.47 -2.52
N GLN A 57 -27.71 -12.32 -1.63
CA GLN A 57 -29.08 -12.24 -1.10
C GLN A 57 -29.38 -10.84 -0.51
N GLU A 58 -28.46 -10.26 0.27
CA GLU A 58 -28.62 -8.93 0.85
C GLU A 58 -28.66 -7.79 -0.19
N SER A 59 -28.09 -7.99 -1.39
CA SER A 59 -28.12 -6.99 -2.48
C SER A 59 -29.56 -6.65 -2.92
N PHE A 60 -30.51 -7.56 -2.67
CA PHE A 60 -31.92 -7.42 -3.06
C PHE A 60 -32.85 -7.08 -1.89
N HIS A 61 -32.29 -6.67 -0.74
CA HIS A 61 -33.03 -6.29 0.47
C HIS A 61 -32.70 -4.85 0.90
N HIS A 62 -33.59 -4.20 1.65
CA HIS A 62 -33.41 -2.81 2.12
C HIS A 62 -32.25 -2.60 3.13
N THR A 63 -31.60 -3.69 3.55
CA THR A 63 -30.45 -3.67 4.47
C THR A 63 -29.20 -4.13 3.71
N THR A 64 -28.74 -3.31 2.77
CA THR A 64 -27.52 -3.61 1.99
C THR A 64 -26.28 -3.32 2.83
N ASN A 65 -25.36 -4.28 2.89
CA ASN A 65 -24.02 -4.05 3.41
C ASN A 65 -23.12 -3.51 2.29
N TYR A 66 -22.46 -2.38 2.53
CA TYR A 66 -21.57 -1.76 1.56
C TYR A 66 -20.08 -2.14 1.79
N PRO A 67 -19.25 -2.15 0.73
CA PRO A 67 -19.63 -2.00 -0.67
C PRO A 67 -20.38 -3.24 -1.19
N ASP A 68 -21.38 -3.02 -2.05
CA ASP A 68 -22.14 -4.08 -2.71
C ASP A 68 -21.74 -4.16 -4.19
N GLU A 69 -21.29 -5.34 -4.61
CA GLU A 69 -20.83 -5.61 -5.98
C GLU A 69 -21.84 -6.48 -6.70
N MET A 70 -22.38 -5.97 -7.80
CA MET A 70 -23.40 -6.64 -8.62
C MET A 70 -22.95 -6.70 -10.07
N VAL A 71 -23.48 -7.68 -10.79
CA VAL A 71 -23.33 -7.80 -12.24
C VAL A 71 -24.72 -7.75 -12.86
N TYR A 72 -24.88 -6.88 -13.84
CA TYR A 72 -26.11 -6.75 -14.60
C TYR A 72 -25.87 -7.14 -16.06
N TYR A 73 -26.81 -7.88 -16.63
CA TYR A 73 -26.77 -8.36 -18.00
C TYR A 73 -28.07 -7.98 -18.70
N THR A 74 -27.95 -7.41 -19.90
CA THR A 74 -29.09 -7.15 -20.78
C THR A 74 -28.95 -7.96 -22.06
N LYS A 75 -30.02 -8.69 -22.42
CA LYS A 75 -30.16 -9.45 -23.65
C LYS A 75 -30.53 -8.53 -24.83
N THR A 76 -29.58 -7.68 -25.21
CA THR A 76 -29.61 -6.83 -26.42
C THR A 76 -28.79 -7.45 -27.55
N ASN A 77 -28.77 -6.81 -28.72
CA ASN A 77 -27.88 -7.16 -29.83
C ASN A 77 -26.94 -5.98 -30.15
N PRO A 78 -25.67 -5.98 -29.70
CA PRO A 78 -25.02 -7.02 -28.88
C PRO A 78 -25.50 -6.99 -27.42
N SER A 79 -25.34 -8.11 -26.71
CA SER A 79 -25.67 -8.16 -25.27
C SER A 79 -24.66 -7.36 -24.47
N VAL A 80 -25.11 -6.74 -23.37
CA VAL A 80 -24.29 -5.87 -22.53
C VAL A 80 -24.15 -6.48 -21.14
N ILE A 81 -22.92 -6.50 -20.62
CA ILE A 81 -22.64 -6.72 -19.20
C ILE A 81 -22.23 -5.40 -18.58
N SER A 82 -22.86 -5.06 -17.46
CA SER A 82 -22.50 -3.94 -16.61
C SER A 82 -22.03 -4.47 -15.26
N LEU A 83 -20.86 -4.03 -14.82
CA LEU A 83 -20.37 -4.23 -13.46
C LEU A 83 -20.79 -3.02 -12.64
N VAL A 84 -21.39 -3.25 -11.47
CA VAL A 84 -21.93 -2.20 -10.60
C VAL A 84 -21.34 -2.36 -9.21
N THR A 85 -20.86 -1.27 -8.64
CA THR A 85 -20.49 -1.22 -7.22
C THR A 85 -21.14 -0.04 -6.55
N GLN A 86 -21.87 -0.31 -5.47
CA GLN A 86 -22.42 0.70 -4.57
C GLN A 86 -21.52 0.78 -3.34
N PHE A 87 -20.96 1.96 -3.05
CA PHE A 87 -20.07 2.18 -1.90
C PHE A 87 -20.83 2.66 -0.66
N ASP A 88 -21.96 3.34 -0.88
CA ASP A 88 -22.93 3.75 0.12
C ASP A 88 -24.27 4.07 -0.58
N SER A 89 -25.22 4.69 0.12
CA SER A 89 -26.54 5.04 -0.44
C SER A 89 -26.49 6.12 -1.52
N VAL A 90 -25.39 6.86 -1.64
CA VAL A 90 -25.22 8.00 -2.54
C VAL A 90 -24.19 7.71 -3.62
N HIS A 91 -23.09 7.04 -3.30
CA HIS A 91 -21.96 6.83 -4.20
C HIS A 91 -21.96 5.43 -4.82
N SER A 92 -21.94 5.38 -6.15
CA SER A 92 -21.86 4.14 -6.92
C SER A 92 -21.21 4.37 -8.28
N ILE A 93 -20.63 3.31 -8.84
CA ILE A 93 -19.98 3.32 -10.15
C ILE A 93 -20.49 2.15 -11.01
N ILE A 94 -20.47 2.36 -12.33
CA ILE A 94 -20.83 1.37 -13.33
C ILE A 94 -19.75 1.30 -14.41
N SER A 95 -19.50 0.11 -14.93
CA SER A 95 -18.64 -0.11 -16.11
C SER A 95 -19.26 -1.12 -17.04
N ASN A 96 -19.17 -0.91 -18.35
CA ASN A 96 -19.70 -1.83 -19.35
C ASN A 96 -18.57 -2.68 -19.94
N ASP A 97 -18.68 -4.02 -19.85
CA ASP A 97 -17.75 -4.97 -20.47
C ASP A 97 -18.44 -5.72 -21.62
N SER A 98 -18.40 -5.12 -22.81
CA SER A 98 -19.00 -5.68 -24.02
C SER A 98 -18.28 -6.92 -24.57
N ILE A 99 -17.11 -7.29 -24.02
CA ILE A 99 -16.29 -8.42 -24.48
C ILE A 99 -16.36 -9.60 -23.51
N ALA A 100 -16.76 -9.38 -22.25
CA ALA A 100 -16.79 -10.38 -21.18
C ALA A 100 -17.42 -11.73 -21.59
N LEU A 101 -18.54 -11.70 -22.32
CA LEU A 101 -19.25 -12.92 -22.77
C LEU A 101 -18.46 -13.75 -23.79
N ASN A 102 -17.61 -13.11 -24.59
CA ASN A 102 -16.83 -13.74 -25.64
C ASN A 102 -15.45 -14.23 -25.17
N LYS A 103 -15.08 -13.97 -23.91
CA LYS A 103 -13.78 -14.37 -23.35
C LYS A 103 -13.66 -15.87 -23.11
N SER A 104 -14.78 -16.59 -23.04
CA SER A 104 -14.81 -18.03 -22.72
C SER A 104 -15.35 -18.83 -23.88
N VAL A 105 -14.52 -19.72 -24.44
CA VAL A 105 -14.95 -20.70 -25.45
C VAL A 105 -15.34 -21.99 -24.74
N PHE A 106 -16.58 -22.41 -24.90
CA PHE A 106 -17.11 -23.62 -24.26
C PHE A 106 -17.19 -24.79 -25.24
N THR A 107 -16.77 -25.97 -24.79
CA THR A 107 -17.04 -27.24 -25.46
C THR A 107 -18.23 -27.90 -24.80
N ILE A 108 -19.35 -27.99 -25.52
CA ILE A 108 -20.54 -28.70 -25.05
C ILE A 108 -20.30 -30.20 -25.16
N THR A 109 -20.52 -30.92 -24.06
CA THR A 109 -20.35 -32.38 -23.99
C THR A 109 -21.69 -33.10 -24.18
N LYS A 110 -21.66 -34.43 -24.28
CA LYS A 110 -22.86 -35.27 -24.32
C LYS A 110 -23.42 -35.59 -22.91
N GLU A 111 -22.72 -35.17 -21.85
CA GLU A 111 -23.13 -35.46 -20.48
C GLU A 111 -24.40 -34.68 -20.10
N THR A 112 -25.32 -35.36 -19.41
CA THR A 112 -26.55 -34.74 -18.88
C THR A 112 -26.82 -35.20 -17.46
N LYS A 113 -27.43 -34.34 -16.66
CA LYS A 113 -27.93 -34.68 -15.32
C LYS A 113 -29.15 -33.85 -14.97
N ARG A 114 -29.79 -34.14 -13.83
CA ARG A 114 -30.89 -33.31 -13.32
C ARG A 114 -30.45 -32.53 -12.08
N ILE A 115 -30.77 -31.24 -12.04
CA ILE A 115 -30.60 -30.37 -10.87
C ILE A 115 -31.95 -29.70 -10.62
N LEU A 116 -32.48 -29.83 -9.40
CA LEU A 116 -33.81 -29.29 -9.03
C LEU A 116 -34.93 -29.71 -10.02
N GLY A 117 -34.86 -30.94 -10.53
CA GLY A 117 -35.82 -31.49 -11.51
C GLY A 117 -35.57 -31.10 -12.97
N LEU A 118 -34.77 -30.06 -13.23
CA LEU A 118 -34.45 -29.57 -14.57
C LEU A 118 -33.33 -30.39 -15.22
N ARG A 119 -33.47 -30.71 -16.51
CA ARG A 119 -32.44 -31.43 -17.28
C ARG A 119 -31.36 -30.45 -17.73
N CYS A 120 -30.11 -30.74 -17.39
CA CYS A 120 -28.95 -29.93 -17.75
C CYS A 120 -28.04 -30.66 -18.75
N LYS A 121 -27.35 -29.88 -19.59
CA LYS A 121 -26.19 -30.29 -20.37
C LYS A 121 -24.92 -29.75 -19.70
N LYS A 122 -23.79 -30.43 -19.91
CA LYS A 122 -22.48 -29.96 -19.44
C LYS A 122 -21.70 -29.29 -20.56
N ALA A 123 -21.12 -28.14 -20.26
CA ALA A 123 -20.10 -27.49 -21.06
C ALA A 123 -18.84 -27.29 -20.24
N THR A 124 -17.68 -27.39 -20.89
CA THR A 124 -16.37 -27.22 -20.26
C THR A 124 -15.60 -26.10 -20.95
N THR A 125 -14.89 -25.30 -20.17
CA THR A 125 -13.93 -24.30 -20.67
C THR A 125 -12.66 -24.30 -19.82
N SER A 126 -11.62 -23.62 -20.31
CA SER A 126 -10.36 -23.40 -19.59
C SER A 126 -10.08 -21.91 -19.51
N ILE A 127 -9.97 -21.38 -18.28
CA ILE A 127 -9.64 -19.97 -18.04
C ILE A 127 -8.42 -19.90 -17.11
N ASN A 128 -7.32 -19.33 -17.62
CA ASN A 128 -6.05 -19.22 -16.89
C ASN A 128 -5.63 -20.57 -16.28
N SER A 129 -5.65 -21.63 -17.09
CA SER A 129 -5.35 -23.02 -16.71
C SER A 129 -6.31 -23.68 -15.70
N ASN A 130 -7.42 -23.01 -15.35
CA ASN A 130 -8.46 -23.62 -14.53
C ASN A 130 -9.51 -24.25 -15.43
N THR A 131 -9.79 -25.53 -15.22
CA THR A 131 -10.92 -26.21 -15.85
C THR A 131 -12.20 -25.77 -15.15
N ILE A 132 -13.15 -25.31 -15.96
CA ILE A 132 -14.46 -24.86 -15.50
C ILE A 132 -15.52 -25.70 -16.19
N ASP A 133 -16.25 -26.46 -15.39
CA ASP A 133 -17.41 -27.24 -15.84
C ASP A 133 -18.70 -26.50 -15.45
N VAL A 134 -19.59 -26.34 -16.41
CA VAL A 134 -20.87 -25.64 -16.25
C VAL A 134 -22.00 -26.59 -16.65
N TRP A 135 -22.98 -26.77 -15.75
CA TRP A 135 -24.23 -27.47 -16.05
C TRP A 135 -25.34 -26.47 -16.27
N PHE A 136 -25.90 -26.44 -17.48
CA PHE A 136 -26.86 -25.44 -17.91
C PHE A 136 -28.09 -26.05 -18.57
N VAL A 137 -29.20 -25.32 -18.50
CA VAL A 137 -30.50 -25.61 -19.11
C VAL A 137 -30.61 -24.75 -20.37
N ASP A 138 -30.88 -25.38 -21.51
CA ASP A 138 -30.88 -24.75 -22.84
C ASP A 138 -32.28 -24.62 -23.46
N ASN A 139 -33.31 -25.07 -22.76
CA ASN A 139 -34.71 -25.01 -23.21
C ASN A 139 -35.55 -23.98 -22.44
N MET A 140 -34.91 -23.06 -21.71
CA MET A 140 -35.56 -21.90 -21.08
C MET A 140 -34.99 -20.62 -21.69
N ASP A 141 -35.85 -19.67 -22.03
CA ASP A 141 -35.45 -18.39 -22.64
C ASP A 141 -34.97 -17.37 -21.59
N ILE A 142 -34.07 -17.78 -20.70
CA ILE A 142 -33.43 -16.90 -19.72
C ILE A 142 -31.92 -17.14 -19.70
N ASN A 143 -31.15 -16.08 -19.43
CA ASN A 143 -29.71 -16.14 -19.30
C ASN A 143 -29.33 -15.89 -17.84
N ALA A 144 -29.12 -16.94 -17.06
CA ALA A 144 -28.89 -16.83 -15.62
C ALA A 144 -27.73 -17.71 -15.21
N ALA A 145 -26.81 -17.19 -14.41
CA ALA A 145 -25.67 -17.94 -13.92
C ALA A 145 -25.16 -17.37 -12.59
N PRO A 146 -24.49 -18.18 -11.74
CA PRO A 146 -23.93 -17.68 -10.47
C PRO A 146 -22.74 -16.72 -10.67
N THR A 147 -22.19 -16.65 -11.89
CA THR A 147 -21.09 -15.76 -12.28
C THR A 147 -21.30 -15.35 -13.74
N ILE A 148 -20.49 -14.41 -14.24
CA ILE A 148 -20.46 -14.06 -15.68
C ILE A 148 -20.12 -15.26 -16.57
N VAL A 149 -19.30 -16.20 -16.07
CA VAL A 149 -18.84 -17.36 -16.84
C VAL A 149 -20.00 -18.34 -17.02
N GLY A 150 -20.33 -18.61 -18.29
CA GLY A 150 -21.45 -19.47 -18.68
C GLY A 150 -22.78 -18.75 -18.88
N LEU A 151 -22.85 -17.44 -18.62
CA LEU A 151 -24.09 -16.66 -18.77
C LEU A 151 -24.62 -16.67 -20.21
N SER A 152 -23.73 -16.72 -21.21
CA SER A 152 -24.09 -16.85 -22.64
C SER A 152 -24.64 -18.23 -23.02
N LEU A 153 -24.45 -19.26 -22.20
CA LEU A 153 -24.97 -20.61 -22.46
C LEU A 153 -26.48 -20.74 -22.18
N GLY A 154 -27.07 -19.81 -21.42
CA GLY A 154 -28.47 -19.86 -20.98
C GLY A 154 -28.55 -19.91 -19.46
N PHE A 155 -29.28 -20.90 -18.92
CA PHE A 155 -29.54 -20.99 -17.48
C PHE A 155 -28.63 -22.01 -16.79
N VAL A 156 -27.54 -21.54 -16.20
CA VAL A 156 -26.57 -22.33 -15.44
C VAL A 156 -27.10 -22.69 -14.05
N LEU A 157 -27.14 -23.97 -13.71
CA LEU A 157 -27.52 -24.47 -12.39
C LEU A 157 -26.34 -24.94 -11.55
N GLU A 158 -25.19 -25.22 -12.16
CA GLU A 158 -23.98 -25.57 -11.43
C GLU A 158 -22.74 -25.09 -12.19
N PHE A 159 -21.81 -24.50 -11.44
CA PHE A 159 -20.49 -24.09 -11.88
C PHE A 159 -19.46 -24.81 -11.02
N THR A 160 -18.49 -25.49 -11.61
CA THR A 160 -17.43 -26.20 -10.90
C THR A 160 -16.06 -25.80 -11.43
N ARG A 161 -15.16 -25.37 -10.56
CA ARG A 161 -13.77 -25.05 -10.88
C ARG A 161 -12.83 -26.11 -10.31
N ASN A 162 -12.02 -26.70 -11.20
CA ASN A 162 -11.01 -27.72 -10.90
C ASN A 162 -11.53 -28.90 -10.06
N ASN A 163 -12.81 -29.27 -10.22
CA ASN A 163 -13.48 -30.33 -9.46
C ASN A 163 -13.44 -30.19 -7.93
N ASN A 164 -13.08 -29.01 -7.40
CA ASN A 164 -13.00 -28.76 -5.96
C ASN A 164 -14.03 -27.72 -5.51
N MET A 165 -14.07 -26.56 -6.16
CA MET A 165 -15.00 -25.49 -5.80
C MET A 165 -16.24 -25.57 -6.69
N THR A 166 -17.40 -25.79 -6.10
CA THR A 166 -18.68 -25.88 -6.80
C THR A 166 -19.64 -24.81 -6.29
N ILE A 167 -20.35 -24.15 -7.20
CA ILE A 167 -21.47 -23.26 -6.93
C ILE A 167 -22.71 -23.88 -7.57
N ARG A 168 -23.71 -24.28 -6.79
CA ARG A 168 -24.87 -25.03 -7.27
C ARG A 168 -26.17 -24.34 -6.84
N ALA A 169 -27.14 -24.25 -7.74
CA ALA A 169 -28.48 -23.76 -7.43
C ALA A 169 -29.13 -24.66 -6.39
N SER A 170 -29.58 -24.07 -5.29
CA SER A 170 -30.30 -24.74 -4.20
C SER A 170 -31.80 -24.48 -4.25
N LYS A 171 -32.23 -23.34 -4.81
CA LYS A 171 -33.63 -22.91 -4.88
C LYS A 171 -33.90 -22.10 -6.15
N ILE A 172 -35.06 -22.33 -6.77
CA ILE A 172 -35.56 -21.55 -7.91
C ILE A 172 -37.02 -21.18 -7.60
N GLU A 173 -37.31 -19.88 -7.61
CA GLU A 173 -38.63 -19.34 -7.27
C GLU A 173 -39.14 -18.44 -8.40
N ARG A 174 -40.42 -18.53 -8.73
CA ARG A 174 -41.06 -17.59 -9.67
C ARG A 174 -41.56 -16.38 -8.89
N GLN A 175 -41.26 -15.18 -9.38
CA GLN A 175 -41.69 -13.91 -8.81
C GLN A 175 -42.33 -13.05 -9.91
N LYS A 176 -43.41 -12.34 -9.55
CA LYS A 176 -44.10 -11.42 -10.46
C LYS A 176 -43.44 -10.04 -10.50
N GLU A 177 -42.89 -9.61 -9.38
CA GLU A 177 -42.22 -8.32 -9.17
C GLU A 177 -41.11 -8.57 -8.16
N PRO A 178 -39.88 -8.78 -8.64
CA PRO A 178 -39.16 -7.60 -9.12
C PRO A 178 -38.59 -7.72 -10.53
N ILE A 179 -38.36 -6.56 -11.15
CA ILE A 179 -37.65 -6.42 -12.41
C ILE A 179 -36.15 -6.21 -12.08
N PRO A 180 -35.21 -7.05 -12.56
CA PRO A 180 -33.78 -6.95 -12.27
C PRO A 180 -33.18 -5.53 -12.31
N SER A 181 -33.51 -4.72 -13.32
CA SER A 181 -32.99 -3.36 -13.50
C SER A 181 -33.42 -2.38 -12.40
N GLN A 182 -34.51 -2.65 -11.66
CA GLN A 182 -34.98 -1.77 -10.59
C GLN A 182 -33.99 -1.67 -9.43
N TYR A 183 -33.18 -2.70 -9.18
CA TYR A 183 -32.20 -2.73 -8.10
C TYR A 183 -30.97 -1.84 -8.36
N ILE A 184 -30.77 -1.42 -9.61
CA ILE A 184 -29.64 -0.58 -10.03
C ILE A 184 -30.08 0.57 -10.93
N ALA A 185 -31.36 0.97 -10.85
CA ALA A 185 -31.96 1.92 -11.78
C ALA A 185 -31.25 3.28 -11.76
N LYS A 186 -30.73 3.69 -10.60
CA LYS A 186 -29.92 4.90 -10.44
C LYS A 186 -28.57 4.77 -11.15
N GLU A 187 -27.89 3.65 -10.98
CA GLU A 187 -26.57 3.38 -11.55
C GLU A 187 -26.61 3.28 -13.08
N LEU A 188 -27.71 2.77 -13.64
CA LEU A 188 -27.91 2.72 -15.09
C LEU A 188 -27.99 4.11 -15.75
N LEU A 189 -28.21 5.18 -14.96
CA LEU A 189 -28.16 6.57 -15.43
C LEU A 189 -26.75 7.19 -15.34
N HIS A 190 -25.80 6.54 -14.68
CA HIS A 190 -24.44 7.04 -14.55
C HIS A 190 -23.66 6.85 -15.87
N GLU A 191 -22.73 7.76 -16.14
CA GLU A 191 -21.75 7.56 -17.21
C GLU A 191 -20.80 6.40 -16.83
N PRO A 192 -20.67 5.35 -17.67
CA PRO A 192 -19.80 4.23 -17.35
C PRO A 192 -18.32 4.63 -17.40
N VAL A 193 -17.56 4.20 -16.39
CA VAL A 193 -16.10 4.28 -16.40
C VAL A 193 -15.50 3.08 -17.14
N ASP A 194 -14.27 3.21 -17.64
CA ASP A 194 -13.58 2.08 -18.24
C ASP A 194 -13.26 0.99 -17.20
N ILE A 195 -13.02 -0.23 -17.66
CA ILE A 195 -12.85 -1.41 -16.79
C ILE A 195 -11.61 -1.33 -15.89
N LEU A 196 -10.56 -0.61 -16.29
CA LEU A 196 -9.35 -0.46 -15.47
C LEU A 196 -9.61 0.55 -14.35
N THR A 197 -10.23 1.68 -14.68
CA THR A 197 -10.68 2.68 -13.70
C THR A 197 -11.68 2.09 -12.71
N TYR A 198 -12.66 1.30 -13.18
CA TYR A 198 -13.62 0.60 -12.32
C TYR A 198 -12.91 -0.27 -11.26
N LYS A 199 -11.94 -1.08 -11.70
CA LYS A 199 -11.16 -1.95 -10.80
C LYS A 199 -10.28 -1.15 -9.84
N ASP A 200 -9.67 -0.06 -10.30
CA ASP A 200 -8.82 0.81 -9.47
C ASP A 200 -9.64 1.50 -8.36
N ILE A 201 -10.83 2.03 -8.67
CA ILE A 201 -11.71 2.65 -7.67
C ILE A 201 -12.14 1.63 -6.61
N ILE A 202 -12.56 0.42 -7.02
CA ILE A 202 -12.92 -0.64 -6.07
C ILE A 202 -11.72 -1.02 -5.19
N TRP A 203 -10.55 -1.17 -5.79
CA TRP A 203 -9.35 -1.50 -5.03
C TRP A 203 -9.01 -0.40 -4.01
N LYS A 204 -9.01 0.87 -4.42
CA LYS A 204 -8.75 2.03 -3.55
C LYS A 204 -9.80 2.22 -2.47
N SER A 205 -11.05 1.79 -2.69
CA SER A 205 -12.10 1.84 -1.66
C SER A 205 -11.82 0.94 -0.44
N LYS A 206 -10.91 -0.05 -0.58
CA LYS A 206 -10.62 -1.05 0.46
C LYS A 206 -9.62 -0.57 1.52
N PHE A 207 -9.00 0.59 1.33
CA PHE A 207 -8.02 1.15 2.24
C PHE A 207 -8.11 2.68 2.26
N VAL A 208 -7.52 3.30 3.28
CA VAL A 208 -7.42 4.77 3.33
C VAL A 208 -6.10 5.17 2.69
N ASP A 209 -6.13 6.09 1.72
CA ASP A 209 -4.96 6.70 1.12
C ASP A 209 -4.81 8.15 1.60
N ILE A 210 -3.68 8.47 2.21
CA ILE A 210 -3.40 9.75 2.85
C ILE A 210 -2.22 10.41 2.11
N PRO A 211 -2.47 11.36 1.20
CA PRO A 211 -1.40 12.02 0.47
C PRO A 211 -0.57 12.92 1.41
N LEU A 212 0.75 12.84 1.29
CA LEU A 212 1.70 13.66 2.05
C LEU A 212 2.35 14.73 1.17
N LEU A 213 2.86 14.32 0.01
CA LEU A 213 3.55 15.19 -0.96
C LEU A 213 3.21 14.75 -2.39
N THR A 214 3.17 15.72 -3.30
CA THR A 214 2.98 15.47 -4.74
C THR A 214 4.01 16.26 -5.52
N ASN A 215 4.89 15.56 -6.26
CA ASN A 215 5.94 16.13 -7.09
C ASN A 215 6.75 17.25 -6.39
N GLN A 216 7.05 17.05 -5.12
CA GLN A 216 7.77 18.00 -4.29
C GLN A 216 9.26 17.93 -4.59
N GLN A 217 9.84 19.06 -4.97
CA GLN A 217 11.29 19.16 -5.15
C GLN A 217 12.02 19.13 -3.80
N ILE A 218 13.15 18.44 -3.74
CA ILE A 218 14.14 18.45 -2.67
C ILE A 218 15.50 18.71 -3.32
N ASN A 219 16.11 19.86 -3.03
CA ASN A 219 17.30 20.36 -3.73
C ASN A 219 18.12 21.27 -2.81
N PHE A 220 19.32 21.65 -3.25
CA PHE A 220 20.16 22.63 -2.57
C PHE A 220 20.15 23.96 -3.34
N SER A 221 19.50 24.98 -2.77
CA SER A 221 19.34 26.29 -3.36
C SER A 221 19.32 27.37 -2.28
N ASN A 222 19.77 28.58 -2.63
CA ASN A 222 19.57 29.77 -1.80
C ASN A 222 18.14 30.32 -1.92
N ASN A 223 17.44 29.96 -3.00
CA ASN A 223 16.08 30.36 -3.29
C ASN A 223 15.16 29.14 -3.17
N PHE A 224 14.51 28.99 -2.03
CA PHE A 224 13.47 28.01 -1.78
C PHE A 224 12.35 28.68 -0.99
N LEU A 225 11.10 28.31 -1.30
CA LEU A 225 9.93 28.89 -0.65
C LEU A 225 9.19 27.80 0.13
N SER A 226 8.79 28.16 1.35
CA SER A 226 7.78 27.42 2.10
C SER A 226 6.38 27.89 1.67
N ASN A 227 5.38 27.06 1.88
CA ASN A 227 3.97 27.46 1.83
C ASN A 227 3.26 27.08 3.14
N ASP A 228 1.97 27.40 3.24
CA ASP A 228 1.17 27.23 4.46
C ASP A 228 1.14 25.80 5.03
N SER A 229 1.50 24.81 4.21
CA SER A 229 1.34 23.39 4.55
C SER A 229 2.61 22.56 4.33
N ILE A 230 3.58 23.07 3.57
CA ILE A 230 4.86 22.45 3.28
C ILE A 230 5.97 23.46 3.59
N TYR A 231 6.73 23.17 4.63
CA TYR A 231 7.89 23.97 5.03
C TYR A 231 9.16 23.41 4.40
N ARG A 232 10.04 24.29 3.96
CA ARG A 232 11.33 23.94 3.39
C ARG A 232 12.43 24.54 4.26
N PHE A 233 13.45 23.75 4.56
CA PHE A 233 14.55 24.10 5.44
C PHE A 233 15.88 23.63 4.85
N VAL A 234 16.99 24.03 5.47
CA VAL A 234 18.34 23.51 5.16
C VAL A 234 18.65 23.67 3.66
N ASN A 235 18.49 24.89 3.14
CA ASN A 235 18.68 25.19 1.72
C ASN A 235 17.79 24.38 0.76
N GLY A 236 16.69 23.81 1.25
CA GLY A 236 15.73 23.04 0.47
C GLY A 236 15.90 21.53 0.52
N THR A 237 16.93 21.00 1.20
CA THR A 237 17.19 19.55 1.31
C THR A 237 16.28 18.86 2.33
N VAL A 238 15.61 19.64 3.17
CA VAL A 238 14.60 19.17 4.13
C VAL A 238 13.24 19.80 3.81
N VAL A 239 12.22 18.96 3.72
CA VAL A 239 10.82 19.35 3.57
C VAL A 239 10.02 18.80 4.74
N VAL A 240 9.19 19.63 5.40
CA VAL A 240 8.32 19.21 6.50
C VAL A 240 6.86 19.48 6.16
N ARG A 241 6.04 18.44 6.20
CA ARG A 241 4.59 18.48 6.05
C ARG A 241 3.92 18.41 7.42
N LYS A 242 3.05 19.37 7.72
CA LYS A 242 2.12 19.27 8.86
C LYS A 242 0.82 18.64 8.38
N ILE A 243 0.36 17.56 9.03
CA ILE A 243 -0.86 16.85 8.62
C ILE A 243 -1.57 16.22 9.82
N LYS A 244 -2.91 16.29 9.82
CA LYS A 244 -3.74 15.54 10.76
C LYS A 244 -4.12 14.20 10.14
N LEU A 245 -3.72 13.12 10.80
CA LEU A 245 -4.09 11.77 10.38
C LEU A 245 -5.41 11.35 11.02
N PRO A 246 -6.23 10.55 10.32
CA PRO A 246 -7.49 10.06 10.87
C PRO A 246 -7.25 9.07 12.01
N LEU A 247 -8.33 8.69 12.70
CA LEU A 247 -8.29 7.55 13.60
C LEU A 247 -7.95 6.29 12.80
N ILE A 248 -6.83 5.64 13.15
CA ILE A 248 -6.42 4.36 12.60
C ILE A 248 -6.87 3.27 13.55
N LYS A 249 -7.73 2.37 13.06
CA LYS A 249 -8.25 1.24 13.83
C LYS A 249 -7.11 0.31 14.25
N GLU A 250 -7.14 -0.18 15.49
CA GLU A 250 -6.21 -1.20 15.98
C GLU A 250 -6.20 -2.43 15.06
N GLY A 251 -5.00 -2.97 14.81
CA GLY A 251 -4.79 -4.08 13.87
C GLY A 251 -4.85 -3.70 12.39
N SER A 252 -4.84 -2.40 12.05
CA SER A 252 -4.64 -1.96 10.67
C SER A 252 -3.15 -1.99 10.32
N GLN A 253 -2.80 -2.39 9.10
CA GLN A 253 -1.44 -2.24 8.59
C GLN A 253 -1.26 -0.86 7.98
N ILE A 254 -0.11 -0.25 8.24
CA ILE A 254 0.21 1.11 7.77
C ILE A 254 1.45 1.02 6.89
N PHE A 255 1.36 1.52 5.66
CA PHE A 255 2.49 1.59 4.75
C PHE A 255 2.78 3.05 4.38
N LEU A 256 4.04 3.44 4.47
CA LEU A 256 4.55 4.66 3.85
C LEU A 256 5.08 4.32 2.46
N ASN A 257 4.67 5.09 1.46
CA ASN A 257 5.23 5.01 0.11
C ASN A 257 5.90 6.33 -0.26
N VAL A 258 7.02 6.24 -0.97
CA VAL A 258 7.71 7.36 -1.59
C VAL A 258 8.08 6.97 -3.02
N THR A 259 7.78 7.83 -3.98
CA THR A 259 8.38 7.78 -5.31
C THR A 259 9.41 8.89 -5.44
N GLN A 260 10.51 8.62 -6.14
CA GLN A 260 11.59 9.58 -6.30
C GLN A 260 12.18 9.53 -7.71
N GLN A 261 12.48 10.70 -8.25
CA GLN A 261 13.18 10.90 -9.51
C GLN A 261 14.33 11.88 -9.32
N SER A 262 15.44 11.72 -10.03
CA SER A 262 16.41 12.81 -10.12
C SER A 262 15.81 13.93 -10.95
N ASN A 263 16.07 15.17 -10.54
CA ASN A 263 15.78 16.37 -11.30
C ASN A 263 17.06 17.17 -11.62
N GLY A 264 18.23 16.58 -11.35
CA GLY A 264 19.54 17.19 -11.59
C GLY A 264 20.68 16.42 -10.92
N ASP A 265 20.45 15.87 -9.73
CA ASP A 265 21.49 15.17 -8.97
C ASP A 265 21.81 13.79 -9.56
N ALA A 266 23.09 13.52 -9.83
CA ALA A 266 23.58 12.27 -10.39
C ALA A 266 23.90 11.19 -9.35
N TYR A 267 24.00 11.56 -8.07
CA TYR A 267 24.56 10.72 -7.02
C TYR A 267 23.50 9.89 -6.26
N ASP A 268 23.98 8.87 -5.58
CA ASP A 268 23.25 8.03 -4.64
C ASP A 268 23.22 8.66 -3.23
N ARG A 269 22.14 9.38 -2.94
CA ARG A 269 22.01 10.19 -1.72
C ARG A 269 21.32 9.42 -0.61
N THR A 270 21.75 9.69 0.63
CA THR A 270 21.00 9.27 1.82
C THR A 270 19.67 10.03 1.86
N GLY A 271 18.58 9.27 1.96
CA GLY A 271 17.22 9.76 2.12
C GLY A 271 16.59 9.28 3.43
N SER A 272 15.81 10.14 4.07
CA SER A 272 15.06 9.78 5.28
C SER A 272 13.69 10.43 5.29
N VAL A 273 12.65 9.64 5.52
CA VAL A 273 11.34 10.13 5.93
C VAL A 273 11.23 9.96 7.44
N PHE A 274 10.93 11.02 8.15
CA PHE A 274 10.98 11.04 9.62
C PHE A 274 9.80 11.77 10.25
N LEU A 275 9.47 11.42 11.49
CA LEU A 275 8.58 12.21 12.34
C LEU A 275 9.39 13.12 13.25
N ILE A 276 8.84 14.30 13.52
CA ILE A 276 9.34 15.22 14.56
C ILE A 276 8.42 15.11 15.79
N PRO A 277 8.87 14.50 16.90
CA PRO A 277 8.14 14.52 18.16
C PRO A 277 7.91 15.96 18.67
N ARG A 278 6.75 16.20 19.29
CA ARG A 278 6.29 17.53 19.73
C ARG A 278 5.98 17.62 21.22
N ASP A 279 6.20 16.54 21.95
CA ASP A 279 5.91 16.38 23.37
C ASP A 279 7.07 16.85 24.28
N SER A 280 8.23 17.13 23.69
CA SER A 280 9.41 17.63 24.40
C SER A 280 9.51 19.16 24.38
N LYS A 281 10.18 19.74 25.38
CA LYS A 281 10.39 21.19 25.51
C LYS A 281 11.17 21.78 24.32
N ILE A 282 12.15 21.03 23.83
CA ILE A 282 12.92 21.33 22.63
C ILE A 282 12.55 20.28 21.59
N THR A 283 12.27 20.72 20.37
CA THR A 283 11.94 19.84 19.24
C THR A 283 12.94 20.01 18.11
N PHE A 284 13.02 19.02 17.21
CA PHE A 284 13.81 19.17 15.99
C PHE A 284 13.27 20.30 15.10
N MET A 285 11.97 20.62 15.20
CA MET A 285 11.37 21.76 14.50
C MET A 285 11.94 23.11 14.99
N ASP A 286 12.25 23.24 16.29
CA ASP A 286 12.92 24.44 16.80
C ASP A 286 14.28 24.65 16.14
N ALA A 287 15.03 23.58 15.92
CA ALA A 287 16.32 23.65 15.25
C ALA A 287 16.20 24.01 13.77
N LEU A 288 15.21 23.46 13.07
CA LEU A 288 14.91 23.81 11.68
C LEU A 288 14.53 25.30 11.54
N GLN A 289 13.83 25.87 12.52
CA GLN A 289 13.35 27.26 12.49
C GLN A 289 14.38 28.28 13.01
N LYS A 290 15.12 27.93 14.07
CA LYS A 290 15.96 28.87 14.84
C LYS A 290 17.45 28.53 14.76
N GLY A 291 17.82 27.46 14.06
CA GLY A 291 19.20 27.01 13.86
C GLY A 291 19.61 25.84 14.77
N ILE A 292 20.65 25.13 14.34
CA ILE A 292 21.08 23.86 14.96
C ILE A 292 21.46 23.97 16.44
N ASN A 293 21.88 25.15 16.90
CA ASN A 293 22.29 25.40 18.28
C ASN A 293 21.15 25.24 19.31
N GLN A 294 19.91 25.08 18.86
CA GLN A 294 18.80 24.74 19.76
C GLN A 294 18.85 23.28 20.24
N LEU A 295 19.47 22.38 19.49
CA LEU A 295 19.51 20.96 19.81
C LEU A 295 20.47 20.69 20.99
N PRO A 296 20.16 19.71 21.85
CA PRO A 296 21.11 19.27 22.88
C PRO A 296 22.39 18.73 22.22
N VAL A 297 23.53 19.03 22.85
CA VAL A 297 24.85 18.63 22.34
C VAL A 297 25.39 17.47 23.15
N TYR A 298 25.72 16.37 22.47
CA TYR A 298 26.55 15.31 23.00
C TYR A 298 28.01 15.57 22.63
N THR A 299 28.90 15.56 23.63
CA THR A 299 30.34 15.69 23.41
C THR A 299 30.97 14.32 23.59
N ALA A 300 31.53 13.78 22.51
CA ALA A 300 32.23 12.49 22.55
C ALA A 300 33.62 12.64 23.22
N PRO A 301 34.26 11.53 23.64
CA PRO A 301 35.59 11.58 24.28
C PRO A 301 36.69 12.25 23.45
N ASN A 302 36.53 12.31 22.13
CA ASN A 302 37.41 13.02 21.19
C ASN A 302 37.12 14.53 21.07
N ASN A 303 36.27 15.10 21.93
CA ASN A 303 35.76 16.48 21.93
C ASN A 303 34.89 16.88 20.72
N LYS A 304 34.55 15.96 19.82
CA LYS A 304 33.55 16.24 18.77
C LYS A 304 32.17 16.42 19.38
N LYS A 305 31.39 17.31 18.79
CA LYS A 305 30.07 17.72 19.26
C LYS A 305 29.01 17.28 18.26
N TYR A 306 28.01 16.57 18.76
CA TYR A 306 26.91 16.02 17.96
C TYR A 306 25.58 16.58 18.46
N GLN A 307 24.77 17.10 17.54
CA GLN A 307 23.58 17.89 17.87
C GLN A 307 22.31 17.06 17.68
N GLY A 308 21.52 16.91 18.75
CA GLY A 308 20.17 16.34 18.71
C GLY A 308 20.08 14.85 18.38
N TYR A 309 21.15 14.10 18.63
CA TYR A 309 21.18 12.67 18.31
C TYR A 309 20.52 11.77 19.35
N PHE A 310 20.45 12.19 20.61
CA PHE A 310 20.07 11.32 21.72
C PHE A 310 18.88 11.90 22.48
N LEU A 311 18.04 11.01 23.01
CA LEU A 311 17.03 11.33 24.00
C LEU A 311 17.68 12.02 25.21
N THR A 312 17.04 13.10 25.67
CA THR A 312 17.39 13.77 26.93
C THR A 312 16.11 14.07 27.70
N GLU A 313 16.22 14.62 28.90
CA GLU A 313 15.06 15.07 29.67
C GLU A 313 14.17 16.09 28.92
N ASN A 314 14.77 16.91 28.05
CA ASN A 314 14.08 18.03 27.40
C ASN A 314 13.92 17.89 25.88
N TYR A 315 14.38 16.79 25.28
CA TYR A 315 14.42 16.61 23.84
C TYR A 315 14.27 15.13 23.47
N THR A 316 13.39 14.85 22.51
CA THR A 316 13.23 13.54 21.88
C THR A 316 13.72 13.60 20.43
N PRO A 317 14.61 12.68 20.01
CA PRO A 317 15.15 12.67 18.65
C PRO A 317 14.08 12.34 17.61
N THR A 318 14.34 12.70 16.36
CA THR A 318 13.46 12.37 15.23
C THR A 318 13.33 10.86 15.05
N ILE A 319 12.19 10.42 14.54
CA ILE A 319 11.89 9.01 14.32
C ILE A 319 11.92 8.73 12.84
N GLU A 320 12.85 7.91 12.35
CA GLU A 320 12.84 7.51 10.94
C GLU A 320 11.69 6.55 10.66
N LEU A 321 10.71 7.00 9.87
CA LEU A 321 9.68 6.14 9.31
C LEU A 321 10.28 5.21 8.27
N MET A 322 11.15 5.75 7.40
CA MET A 322 11.80 5.00 6.34
C MET A 322 13.14 5.64 5.99
N ARG A 323 14.20 4.84 5.97
CA ARG A 323 15.48 5.22 5.37
C ARG A 323 15.59 4.62 3.98
N PHE A 324 16.00 5.41 3.01
CA PHE A 324 16.16 4.99 1.63
C PHE A 324 17.38 5.65 1.00
N PHE A 325 17.80 5.13 -0.14
CA PHE A 325 18.93 5.68 -0.88
C PHE A 325 18.50 5.95 -2.31
N THR A 326 18.72 7.17 -2.79
CA THR A 326 18.41 7.47 -4.20
C THR A 326 19.31 6.63 -5.10
N PRO A 327 18.82 6.18 -6.26
CA PRO A 327 19.71 5.64 -7.26
C PRO A 327 20.49 6.78 -7.94
N PHE A 328 21.52 6.42 -8.70
CA PHE A 328 22.33 7.35 -9.47
C PHE A 328 21.53 7.94 -10.66
N GLY A 329 20.96 9.14 -10.49
CA GLY A 329 20.48 9.97 -11.60
C GLY A 329 19.22 9.48 -12.34
N ILE A 330 18.42 8.58 -11.74
CA ILE A 330 17.21 8.02 -12.38
C ILE A 330 16.31 9.09 -13.00
N ASN A 331 15.71 8.78 -14.16
CA ASN A 331 14.94 9.70 -15.01
C ASN A 331 15.80 10.75 -15.72
N LYS A 332 16.43 11.66 -14.96
CA LYS A 332 17.16 12.81 -15.50
C LYS A 332 18.35 12.39 -16.39
N PHE A 333 19.02 11.30 -16.01
CA PHE A 333 20.19 10.78 -16.71
C PHE A 333 19.87 9.59 -17.61
N ASN A 334 18.59 9.29 -17.88
CA ASN A 334 18.21 8.19 -18.78
C ASN A 334 18.63 8.42 -20.25
N HIS A 335 19.20 9.59 -20.58
CA HIS A 335 19.87 9.85 -21.86
C HIS A 335 21.20 9.09 -22.01
N ILE A 336 21.81 8.60 -20.92
CA ILE A 336 22.97 7.69 -20.97
C ILE A 336 22.52 6.38 -21.61
N GLN A 337 23.23 5.88 -22.61
CA GLN A 337 22.85 4.65 -23.32
C GLN A 337 23.87 3.53 -23.08
N LEU A 338 23.38 2.38 -22.62
CA LEU A 338 24.14 1.12 -22.57
C LEU A 338 23.36 0.05 -23.33
N LYS A 339 24.04 -0.71 -24.19
CA LYS A 339 23.39 -1.72 -25.03
C LYS A 339 22.72 -2.78 -24.15
N GLY A 340 21.43 -3.03 -24.39
CA GLY A 340 20.65 -4.02 -23.65
C GLY A 340 20.12 -3.53 -22.29
N GLN A 341 20.39 -2.28 -21.92
CA GLN A 341 19.94 -1.69 -20.68
C GLN A 341 18.79 -0.71 -20.94
N SER A 342 17.65 -0.94 -20.29
CA SER A 342 16.54 0.01 -20.22
C SER A 342 16.48 0.57 -18.81
N TRP A 343 16.45 1.90 -18.70
CA TRP A 343 16.43 2.59 -17.41
C TRP A 343 15.01 2.78 -16.92
N GLU A 344 14.81 2.51 -15.64
CA GLU A 344 13.59 2.91 -14.94
C GLU A 344 13.49 4.45 -14.89
N THR A 345 12.26 4.96 -14.78
CA THR A 345 12.01 6.40 -14.73
C THR A 345 11.71 6.90 -13.32
N GLU A 346 11.55 6.01 -12.34
CA GLU A 346 11.36 6.38 -10.94
C GLU A 346 11.77 5.26 -9.99
N ALA A 347 12.29 5.63 -8.83
CA ALA A 347 12.51 4.72 -7.73
C ALA A 347 11.26 4.71 -6.84
N ARG A 348 10.81 3.52 -6.43
CA ARG A 348 9.63 3.34 -5.58
C ARG A 348 10.05 2.67 -4.29
N TYR A 349 9.79 3.34 -3.17
CA TYR A 349 10.06 2.86 -1.83
C TYR A 349 8.73 2.65 -1.12
N ARG A 350 8.55 1.49 -0.49
CA ARG A 350 7.36 1.17 0.28
C ARG A 350 7.77 0.38 1.51
N GLN A 351 7.40 0.88 2.69
CA GLN A 351 7.75 0.25 3.96
C GLN A 351 6.54 0.22 4.89
N GLU A 352 6.34 -0.91 5.56
CA GLU A 352 5.37 -1.04 6.65
C GLU A 352 5.90 -0.29 7.89
N ILE A 353 5.03 0.51 8.50
CA ILE A 353 5.30 1.33 9.69
C ILE A 353 4.21 1.14 10.77
N THR A 354 3.54 -0.02 10.75
CA THR A 354 2.42 -0.38 11.65
C THR A 354 2.81 -0.28 13.13
N GLU A 355 4.06 -0.57 13.46
CA GLU A 355 4.60 -0.47 14.82
C GLU A 355 4.60 0.96 15.38
N LEU A 356 4.50 1.97 14.52
CA LEU A 356 4.45 3.39 14.88
C LEU A 356 3.02 3.94 14.91
N GLN A 357 2.00 3.08 14.78
CA GLN A 357 0.57 3.47 14.73
C GLN A 357 0.17 4.45 15.83
N ARG A 358 0.62 4.24 17.07
CA ARG A 358 0.27 5.08 18.23
C ARG A 358 0.68 6.54 18.06
N LEU A 359 1.79 6.79 17.37
CA LEU A 359 2.29 8.14 17.09
C LEU A 359 1.54 8.84 15.95
N LEU A 360 0.83 8.06 15.13
CA LEU A 360 0.16 8.53 13.92
C LEU A 360 -1.36 8.70 14.14
N SER A 361 -2.00 7.74 14.81
CA SER A 361 -3.45 7.62 14.89
C SER A 361 -4.10 8.81 15.60
N ASN A 362 -5.00 9.51 14.88
CA ASN A 362 -5.73 10.68 15.37
C ASN A 362 -4.82 11.83 15.88
N GLN A 363 -3.59 11.94 15.35
CA GLN A 363 -2.62 12.97 15.72
C GLN A 363 -2.43 14.00 14.59
N GLU A 364 -2.11 15.25 14.97
CA GLU A 364 -1.48 16.21 14.06
C GLU A 364 0.04 16.08 14.14
N VAL A 365 0.63 15.52 13.09
CA VAL A 365 2.05 15.16 13.04
C VAL A 365 2.82 16.06 12.08
N LEU A 366 4.14 16.15 12.31
CA LEU A 366 5.10 16.76 11.41
C LEU A 366 5.92 15.65 10.76
N VAL A 367 5.68 15.41 9.47
CA VAL A 367 6.41 14.43 8.67
C VAL A 367 7.47 15.17 7.85
N GLY A 368 8.73 14.88 8.13
CA GLY A 368 9.89 15.38 7.41
C GLY A 368 10.36 14.44 6.31
N PHE A 369 10.93 15.01 5.25
CA PHE A 369 11.54 14.34 4.11
C PHE A 369 12.89 14.99 3.87
N PHE A 370 13.94 14.19 3.89
CA PHE A 370 15.33 14.61 3.70
C PHE A 370 15.97 13.82 2.56
N ILE A 371 16.69 14.52 1.70
CA ILE A 371 17.67 13.92 0.77
C ILE A 371 18.92 14.80 0.81
N GLY A 372 20.03 14.28 1.33
CA GLY A 372 21.29 15.03 1.46
C GLY A 372 21.93 15.25 0.10
N ASN A 373 21.81 16.46 -0.45
CA ASN A 373 22.34 16.81 -1.76
C ASN A 373 22.87 18.26 -1.82
N TYR A 374 23.65 18.53 -2.85
CA TYR A 374 24.20 19.87 -3.16
C TYR A 374 23.80 20.37 -4.56
N ASP A 375 22.84 19.71 -5.21
CA ASP A 375 22.43 20.03 -6.57
C ASP A 375 21.24 21.01 -6.61
N GLN A 376 21.27 21.96 -7.55
CA GLN A 376 20.20 22.95 -7.69
C GLN A 376 18.89 22.35 -8.21
N GLY A 377 18.95 21.34 -9.08
CA GLY A 377 17.78 20.60 -9.56
C GLY A 377 17.30 19.59 -8.53
N GLY A 378 18.24 18.91 -7.88
CA GLY A 378 18.02 17.93 -6.82
C GLY A 378 17.18 16.76 -7.28
N HIS A 379 16.11 16.50 -6.54
CA HIS A 379 15.19 15.39 -6.72
C HIS A 379 13.75 15.87 -6.68
N THR A 380 12.84 15.07 -7.23
CA THR A 380 11.39 15.24 -7.10
C THR A 380 10.81 14.01 -6.41
N ILE A 381 9.97 14.21 -5.39
CA ILE A 381 9.33 13.12 -4.65
C ILE A 381 7.80 13.27 -4.56
N SER A 382 7.09 12.14 -4.57
CA SER A 382 5.70 12.05 -4.10
C SER A 382 5.63 11.04 -2.97
N ALA A 383 4.72 11.25 -2.02
CA ALA A 383 4.60 10.39 -0.85
C ALA A 383 3.17 10.31 -0.33
N ASN A 384 2.79 9.14 0.18
CA ASN A 384 1.50 8.90 0.82
C ASN A 384 1.62 7.81 1.89
N ILE A 385 0.67 7.82 2.84
CA ILE A 385 0.45 6.74 3.80
C ILE A 385 -0.81 5.99 3.38
N THR A 386 -0.74 4.66 3.33
CA THR A 386 -1.92 3.81 3.12
C THR A 386 -2.21 2.98 4.36
N VAL A 387 -3.49 2.93 4.76
CA VAL A 387 -3.96 2.21 5.96
C VAL A 387 -4.91 1.09 5.54
N HIS A 388 -4.52 -0.15 5.81
CA HIS A 388 -5.20 -1.37 5.36
C HIS A 388 -5.82 -2.12 6.55
N PRO A 389 -7.15 -2.33 6.57
CA PRO A 389 -7.78 -3.15 7.61
C PRO A 389 -7.31 -4.61 7.52
N SER A 390 -6.65 -5.12 8.56
CA SER A 390 -6.13 -6.50 8.57
C SER A 390 -6.49 -7.32 9.83
N ASN A 391 -6.88 -6.64 10.92
CA ASN A 391 -7.02 -7.22 12.27
C ASN A 391 -5.75 -7.99 12.72
N SER A 392 -4.57 -7.59 12.25
CA SER A 392 -3.29 -8.22 12.59
C SER A 392 -2.30 -7.16 13.04
N SER A 393 -1.64 -7.40 14.17
CA SER A 393 -0.42 -6.67 14.55
C SER A 393 0.64 -7.73 14.89
N THR A 394 1.80 -7.62 14.25
CA THR A 394 2.92 -8.55 14.45
C THR A 394 3.98 -7.99 15.38
N LEU A 395 3.94 -6.69 15.67
CA LEU A 395 4.92 -5.98 16.49
C LEU A 395 4.23 -5.19 17.61
N PRO A 396 4.91 -5.01 18.76
CA PRO A 396 4.45 -4.12 19.81
C PRO A 396 4.31 -2.69 19.29
N ASN A 397 3.19 -2.04 19.58
CA ASN A 397 2.89 -0.71 19.04
C ASN A 397 2.15 0.22 20.02
N LYS A 398 1.91 -0.20 21.27
CA LYS A 398 1.21 0.62 22.27
C LYS A 398 2.11 1.66 22.90
N LYS A 399 3.38 1.30 23.11
CA LYS A 399 4.43 2.16 23.67
C LYS A 399 5.53 2.34 22.65
N VAL A 400 5.88 3.59 22.38
CA VAL A 400 6.88 3.96 21.39
C VAL A 400 7.73 5.09 21.97
N GLN A 401 9.01 4.84 22.18
CA GLN A 401 9.95 5.80 22.75
C GLN A 401 11.22 5.90 21.89
N PRO A 402 11.46 7.02 21.20
CA PRO A 402 12.69 7.25 20.45
C PRO A 402 13.86 7.42 21.40
N ILE A 403 14.94 6.66 21.20
CA ILE A 403 16.13 6.69 22.07
C ILE A 403 17.25 7.49 21.40
N PHE A 404 17.49 7.25 20.10
CA PHE A 404 18.52 7.95 19.35
C PHE A 404 18.24 7.95 17.84
N ASN A 405 18.78 8.96 17.15
CA ASN A 405 18.87 9.03 15.70
C ASN A 405 20.10 9.86 15.32
N THR A 406 21.11 9.21 14.77
CA THR A 406 22.37 9.85 14.37
C THR A 406 22.37 10.32 12.92
N THR A 407 21.32 10.05 12.14
CA THR A 407 21.18 10.59 10.79
C THR A 407 21.19 12.12 10.86
N ASN A 408 22.21 12.73 10.27
CA ASN A 408 22.39 14.18 10.25
C ASN A 408 21.48 14.85 9.21
N ILE A 409 20.17 14.85 9.46
CA ILE A 409 19.13 15.48 8.60
C ILE A 409 19.45 16.95 8.26
N MET A 410 20.14 17.66 9.15
CA MET A 410 20.61 19.04 8.94
C MET A 410 22.08 19.10 8.46
N GLU A 411 22.54 18.11 7.67
CA GLU A 411 23.88 18.04 7.05
C GLU A 411 24.28 19.38 6.41
N MET A 412 23.43 19.89 5.52
CA MET A 412 23.65 21.17 4.83
C MET A 412 23.38 22.42 5.70
N ALA A 413 23.12 22.25 7.00
CA ALA A 413 23.00 23.32 7.99
C ALA A 413 23.93 23.11 9.21
N GLY A 414 25.00 22.33 9.03
CA GLY A 414 26.08 22.20 10.00
C GLY A 414 25.88 21.13 11.07
N GLN A 415 24.93 20.19 10.88
CA GLN A 415 24.84 19.02 11.75
C GLN A 415 25.99 18.07 11.44
N GLU A 416 26.76 17.76 12.49
CA GLU A 416 27.96 16.95 12.39
C GLU A 416 27.65 15.58 11.78
N TYR A 417 28.61 14.98 11.06
CA TYR A 417 28.45 13.59 10.59
C TYR A 417 28.65 12.63 11.74
N PRO A 418 27.91 11.50 11.80
CA PRO A 418 27.93 10.59 12.94
C PRO A 418 29.16 9.68 12.96
N SER A 419 30.34 10.29 13.12
CA SER A 419 31.64 9.64 13.32
C SER A 419 31.86 9.20 14.77
N LEU A 420 30.77 8.89 15.51
CA LEU A 420 30.73 8.60 16.95
C LEU A 420 31.55 7.37 17.37
N PHE A 421 31.81 6.49 16.41
CA PHE A 421 32.34 5.15 16.63
C PHE A 421 33.86 5.08 16.43
N ASP A 422 34.52 6.24 16.28
CA ASP A 422 35.97 6.33 16.46
C ASP A 422 36.40 6.03 17.91
N ASN A 423 35.47 6.20 18.86
CA ASN A 423 35.54 5.61 20.18
C ASN A 423 35.16 4.12 20.11
N PRO A 424 36.02 3.17 20.54
CA PRO A 424 35.71 1.74 20.52
C PRO A 424 34.51 1.34 21.39
N ASN A 425 34.12 2.19 22.34
CA ASN A 425 32.91 2.00 23.14
C ASN A 425 31.64 2.60 22.51
N GLY A 426 31.74 3.20 21.32
CA GLY A 426 30.67 3.91 20.64
C GLY A 426 30.01 4.96 21.53
N PHE A 427 28.69 4.89 21.65
CA PHE A 427 27.90 5.76 22.54
C PHE A 427 26.99 4.95 23.46
N THR A 428 26.66 5.55 24.61
CA THR A 428 25.67 5.03 25.57
C THR A 428 24.62 6.11 25.82
N VAL A 429 23.34 5.72 25.75
CA VAL A 429 22.20 6.57 26.10
C VAL A 429 21.55 6.02 27.35
N GLU A 430 21.51 6.82 28.41
CA GLU A 430 20.69 6.53 29.59
C GLU A 430 19.28 7.08 29.38
N PHE A 431 18.28 6.28 29.73
CA PHE A 431 16.87 6.66 29.63
C PHE A 431 16.07 6.12 30.81
N THR A 432 14.90 6.71 31.06
CA THR A 432 14.00 6.28 32.13
C THR A 432 12.66 5.90 31.53
N LEU A 433 12.16 4.71 31.89
CA LEU A 433 10.82 4.26 31.56
C LEU A 433 9.87 4.64 32.69
N LYS A 434 8.77 5.32 32.34
CA LYS A 434 7.72 5.72 33.29
C LYS A 434 6.84 4.55 33.75
N GLU A 435 6.83 3.49 32.97
CA GLU A 435 6.02 2.29 33.17
C GLU A 435 6.77 1.07 32.60
N ASP A 436 6.35 -0.13 32.98
CA ASP A 436 6.90 -1.37 32.44
C ASP A 436 6.64 -1.46 30.93
N TYR A 437 7.58 -1.97 30.14
CA TYR A 437 7.40 -2.30 28.73
C TYR A 437 7.42 -3.83 28.60
N ASN A 438 6.27 -4.43 28.29
CA ASN A 438 6.20 -5.87 28.02
C ASN A 438 6.52 -6.15 26.55
N ASN A 439 7.16 -7.29 26.28
CA ASN A 439 7.57 -7.69 24.92
C ASN A 439 8.32 -6.56 24.20
N ALA A 440 9.23 -5.90 24.92
CA ALA A 440 9.96 -4.76 24.41
C ALA A 440 10.86 -5.16 23.24
N LYS A 441 10.89 -4.32 22.21
CA LYS A 441 11.78 -4.48 21.05
C LYS A 441 12.48 -3.16 20.74
N LEU A 442 13.71 -3.22 20.25
CA LEU A 442 14.37 -2.07 19.62
C LEU A 442 14.22 -2.17 18.11
N ARG A 443 13.51 -1.21 17.51
CA ARG A 443 13.57 -0.96 16.07
C ARG A 443 14.87 -0.24 15.75
N PHE A 444 15.85 -0.97 15.23
CA PHE A 444 17.20 -0.51 14.97
C PHE A 444 17.50 -0.44 13.46
N THR A 445 17.78 0.75 12.94
CA THR A 445 18.19 0.94 11.53
C THR A 445 19.64 1.37 11.49
N THR A 446 20.47 0.74 10.66
CA THR A 446 21.90 1.03 10.56
C THR A 446 22.37 0.99 9.11
N THR A 447 23.30 1.89 8.76
CA THR A 447 23.98 1.94 7.45
C THR A 447 25.38 2.51 7.63
N GLY A 448 26.38 1.86 7.06
CA GLY A 448 27.77 2.32 7.04
C GLY A 448 28.08 3.15 5.80
N HIS A 449 28.93 4.17 5.97
CA HIS A 449 29.26 5.16 4.95
C HIS A 449 30.76 5.47 4.91
N GLY A 450 31.20 5.97 3.77
CA GLY A 450 32.60 6.30 3.49
C GLY A 450 32.97 5.77 2.11
N GLY A 451 32.74 6.58 1.07
CA GLY A 451 32.76 6.14 -0.33
C GLY A 451 34.15 5.94 -0.94
N TRP A 452 35.00 5.14 -0.31
CA TRP A 452 36.29 4.70 -0.86
C TRP A 452 36.55 3.23 -0.50
N GLU A 453 37.54 2.59 -1.12
CA GLU A 453 37.78 1.14 -1.02
C GLU A 453 37.85 0.57 0.41
N ASN A 454 38.37 1.33 1.37
CA ASN A 454 38.52 0.91 2.77
C ASN A 454 37.49 1.56 3.71
N GLY A 455 36.58 2.37 3.16
CA GLY A 455 35.56 3.05 3.94
C GLY A 455 34.42 2.10 4.31
N ASP A 456 33.76 2.41 5.42
CA ASP A 456 32.69 1.57 5.99
C ASP A 456 31.46 1.39 5.10
N GLU A 457 31.34 2.12 3.98
CA GLU A 457 30.37 1.80 2.92
C GLU A 457 30.62 0.42 2.31
N PHE A 458 31.89 0.10 2.03
CA PHE A 458 32.32 -1.09 1.31
C PHE A 458 33.05 -2.12 2.18
N VAL A 459 33.23 -1.84 3.48
CA VAL A 459 33.84 -2.76 4.44
C VAL A 459 32.80 -3.19 5.49
N PRO A 460 32.48 -4.49 5.60
CA PRO A 460 31.51 -4.98 6.59
C PRO A 460 32.02 -4.74 8.02
N LYS A 461 31.19 -4.13 8.87
CA LYS A 461 31.50 -3.89 10.30
C LYS A 461 30.42 -4.46 11.21
N GLU A 462 30.83 -5.17 12.26
CA GLU A 462 29.90 -5.67 13.27
C GLU A 462 29.25 -4.51 14.04
N ASN A 463 27.93 -4.52 14.15
CA ASN A 463 27.13 -3.63 14.97
C ASN A 463 26.68 -4.43 16.19
N SER A 464 27.11 -4.01 17.37
CA SER A 464 26.74 -4.63 18.65
C SER A 464 25.86 -3.68 19.47
N VAL A 465 24.74 -4.19 19.98
CA VAL A 465 23.83 -3.44 20.86
C VAL A 465 23.81 -4.08 22.24
N PHE A 466 23.93 -3.24 23.26
CA PHE A 466 23.89 -3.64 24.66
C PHE A 466 22.74 -2.95 25.39
N LEU A 467 22.04 -3.69 26.24
CA LEU A 467 21.03 -3.19 27.15
C LEU A 467 21.53 -3.45 28.58
N ASP A 468 21.63 -2.41 29.41
CA ASP A 468 22.09 -2.50 30.80
C ASP A 468 23.43 -3.24 30.95
N GLY A 469 24.34 -2.99 30.00
CA GLY A 469 25.66 -3.61 29.92
C GLY A 469 25.67 -5.04 29.34
N GLN A 470 24.52 -5.65 29.09
CA GLN A 470 24.42 -6.99 28.48
C GLN A 470 24.31 -6.89 26.96
N ASN A 471 25.09 -7.69 26.23
CA ASN A 471 24.99 -7.76 24.78
C ASN A 471 23.67 -8.47 24.39
N VAL A 472 22.81 -7.77 23.66
CA VAL A 472 21.49 -8.28 23.23
C VAL A 472 21.41 -8.53 21.73
N PHE A 473 22.36 -8.02 20.94
CA PHE A 473 22.34 -8.14 19.48
C PHE A 473 23.71 -7.90 18.86
N ASN A 474 24.06 -8.74 17.88
CA ASN A 474 25.21 -8.51 17.00
C ASN A 474 24.79 -8.82 15.56
N ILE A 475 25.19 -7.96 14.62
CA ILE A 475 24.99 -8.18 13.20
C ILE A 475 26.13 -7.56 12.41
N ILE A 476 26.50 -8.16 11.28
CA ILE A 476 27.27 -7.46 10.24
C ILE A 476 26.25 -7.05 9.18
N PRO A 477 25.79 -5.78 9.16
CA PRO A 477 24.69 -5.38 8.32
C PRO A 477 25.23 -5.18 6.89
N TRP A 478 24.93 -6.11 5.98
CA TRP A 478 25.57 -6.23 4.68
C TRP A 478 24.57 -6.65 3.59
N ARG A 479 24.64 -6.01 2.42
CA ARG A 479 23.79 -6.28 1.25
C ARG A 479 24.66 -6.74 0.08
N GLN A 480 24.28 -7.84 -0.57
CA GLN A 480 25.03 -8.45 -1.68
C GLN A 480 24.22 -8.58 -2.98
N ASP A 481 23.06 -7.92 -3.02
CA ASP A 481 22.07 -7.99 -4.08
C ASP A 481 22.00 -6.69 -4.90
N CYS A 482 22.92 -5.73 -4.68
CA CYS A 482 22.83 -4.38 -5.23
C CYS A 482 22.81 -4.33 -6.77
N GLY A 483 23.53 -5.24 -7.45
CA GLY A 483 23.48 -5.37 -8.91
C GLY A 483 22.08 -5.66 -9.48
N SER A 484 21.15 -6.18 -8.67
CA SER A 484 19.75 -6.40 -9.07
C SER A 484 19.02 -5.10 -9.39
N TYR A 485 19.54 -3.96 -8.91
CA TYR A 485 18.94 -2.63 -9.09
C TYR A 485 19.65 -1.80 -10.17
N ARG A 486 20.50 -2.40 -11.02
CA ARG A 486 21.25 -1.70 -12.06
C ARG A 486 20.38 -0.80 -12.93
N ALA A 487 19.16 -1.25 -13.28
CA ALA A 487 18.21 -0.52 -14.12
C ALA A 487 17.71 0.80 -13.52
N TYR A 488 17.87 1.02 -12.21
CA TYR A 488 17.53 2.27 -11.55
C TYR A 488 18.65 3.31 -11.65
N ASN A 489 19.86 2.91 -12.05
CA ASN A 489 21.10 3.65 -11.78
C ASN A 489 21.82 4.12 -13.07
N PRO A 490 21.18 4.94 -13.93
CA PRO A 490 21.76 5.34 -15.23
C PRO A 490 23.09 6.08 -15.09
N ALA A 491 23.27 6.92 -14.05
CA ALA A 491 24.46 7.74 -13.86
C ALA A 491 25.55 7.07 -13.01
N SER A 492 25.41 5.79 -12.68
CA SER A 492 26.40 5.10 -11.87
C SER A 492 27.72 4.92 -12.62
N GLY A 493 28.83 5.20 -11.95
CA GLY A 493 30.18 5.02 -12.50
C GLY A 493 30.42 3.56 -12.88
N ASN A 494 31.14 3.32 -13.98
CA ASN A 494 31.54 1.98 -14.43
C ASN A 494 33.06 1.87 -14.36
N PHE A 495 33.56 0.73 -13.89
CA PHE A 495 34.98 0.51 -13.60
C PHE A 495 35.59 -0.54 -14.53
N ASP A 496 36.93 -0.57 -14.61
CA ASP A 496 37.68 -1.45 -15.53
C ASP A 496 37.51 -2.94 -15.24
N ASN A 497 37.05 -3.31 -14.05
CA ASN A 497 36.69 -4.68 -13.69
C ASN A 497 35.32 -5.11 -14.23
N GLY A 498 34.62 -4.25 -14.97
CA GLY A 498 33.30 -4.51 -15.56
C GLY A 498 32.12 -4.29 -14.62
N LEU A 499 32.34 -3.83 -13.39
CA LEU A 499 31.28 -3.52 -12.44
C LEU A 499 30.91 -2.04 -12.47
N SER A 500 29.66 -1.73 -12.13
CA SER A 500 29.20 -0.38 -11.84
C SER A 500 29.17 -0.12 -10.33
N SER A 501 29.27 1.15 -9.91
CA SER A 501 29.22 1.50 -8.48
C SER A 501 27.93 1.02 -7.81
N SER A 502 26.81 1.05 -8.52
CA SER A 502 25.52 0.52 -8.04
C SER A 502 25.54 -0.98 -7.75
N ASP A 503 26.51 -1.72 -8.28
CA ASP A 503 26.54 -3.18 -8.21
C ASP A 503 27.27 -3.68 -6.96
N TYR A 504 28.16 -2.85 -6.39
CA TYR A 504 28.94 -3.23 -5.22
C TYR A 504 28.08 -3.50 -3.99
N SER A 505 28.45 -4.57 -3.29
CA SER A 505 27.92 -4.89 -1.96
C SER A 505 28.28 -3.79 -0.97
N ARG A 506 27.40 -3.54 0.00
CA ARG A 506 27.47 -2.37 0.88
C ARG A 506 26.97 -2.67 2.29
N SER A 507 27.35 -1.80 3.23
CA SER A 507 26.93 -1.83 4.63
C SER A 507 25.45 -1.48 4.82
N ASN A 508 24.58 -2.43 4.47
CA ASN A 508 23.12 -2.48 4.67
C ASN A 508 22.23 -1.68 3.70
N TRP A 509 22.78 -1.16 2.62
CA TRP A 509 22.00 -0.40 1.64
C TRP A 509 22.44 -0.64 0.21
N CYS A 510 21.56 -0.41 -0.74
CA CYS A 510 21.87 -0.35 -2.17
C CYS A 510 21.24 0.91 -2.77
N PRO A 511 21.89 1.59 -3.73
CA PRO A 511 21.31 2.72 -4.45
C PRO A 511 19.98 2.36 -5.12
N GLY A 512 18.90 3.06 -4.75
CA GLY A 512 17.54 2.80 -5.22
C GLY A 512 16.71 1.89 -4.31
N THR A 513 17.13 1.66 -3.05
CA THR A 513 16.42 0.76 -2.12
C THR A 513 16.12 1.38 -0.75
N VAL A 514 15.15 0.78 -0.05
CA VAL A 514 14.92 0.98 1.39
C VAL A 514 15.95 0.21 2.20
N THR A 515 16.35 0.74 3.35
CA THR A 515 17.05 -0.02 4.40
C THR A 515 16.05 -0.47 5.45
N ASN A 516 15.86 -1.78 5.57
CA ASN A 516 14.94 -2.35 6.56
C ASN A 516 15.51 -2.21 7.98
N PRO A 517 14.68 -1.89 8.98
CA PRO A 517 15.07 -1.95 10.38
C PRO A 517 15.19 -3.40 10.83
N PHE A 518 16.08 -3.63 11.80
CA PHE A 518 16.10 -4.84 12.62
C PHE A 518 15.16 -4.63 13.82
N PHE A 519 14.41 -5.67 14.21
CA PHE A 519 13.57 -5.65 15.40
C PHE A 519 14.20 -6.55 16.46
N ILE A 520 15.00 -5.95 17.35
CA ILE A 520 15.80 -6.65 18.35
C ILE A 520 14.93 -6.93 19.57
N ASP A 521 14.87 -8.19 20.00
CA ASP A 521 14.17 -8.60 21.22
C ASP A 521 14.89 -8.11 22.48
N LEU A 522 14.19 -7.36 23.32
CA LEU A 522 14.70 -6.87 24.61
C LEU A 522 14.00 -7.53 25.82
N GLY A 523 12.96 -8.34 25.59
CA GLY A 523 12.20 -8.99 26.66
C GLY A 523 11.29 -8.01 27.41
N ASN A 524 11.06 -8.23 28.70
CA ASN A 524 10.26 -7.31 29.51
C ASN A 524 11.17 -6.33 30.25
N LEU A 525 10.92 -5.03 30.10
CA LEU A 525 11.65 -3.97 30.80
C LEU A 525 10.78 -3.37 31.91
N LYS A 526 11.38 -3.09 33.05
CA LYS A 526 10.68 -2.49 34.19
C LYS A 526 10.67 -0.98 34.11
N ALA A 527 9.71 -0.35 34.75
CA ALA A 527 9.79 1.08 35.03
C ALA A 527 11.10 1.39 35.79
N GLY A 528 11.77 2.47 35.42
CA GLY A 528 13.06 2.84 36.00
C GLY A 528 14.13 3.18 34.97
N LYS A 529 15.37 3.26 35.45
CA LYS A 529 16.53 3.64 34.63
C LYS A 529 17.04 2.43 33.86
N HIS A 530 17.35 2.67 32.59
CA HIS A 530 17.98 1.73 31.68
C HIS A 530 19.07 2.45 30.88
N SER A 531 19.96 1.66 30.28
CA SER A 531 21.00 2.16 29.37
C SER A 531 21.02 1.33 28.10
N LEU A 532 21.18 2.00 26.97
CA LEU A 532 21.42 1.36 25.68
C LEU A 532 22.76 1.83 25.13
N GLN A 533 23.62 0.90 24.72
CA GLN A 533 24.91 1.18 24.10
C GLN A 533 24.98 0.54 22.71
N VAL A 534 25.56 1.28 21.76
CA VAL A 534 25.85 0.77 20.41
C VAL A 534 27.36 0.86 20.18
N LYS A 535 27.96 -0.23 19.70
CA LYS A 535 29.38 -0.29 19.32
C LYS A 535 29.51 -0.73 17.86
N ILE A 536 30.40 -0.05 17.14
CA ILE A 536 30.76 -0.36 15.76
C ILE A 536 32.26 -0.12 15.61
N PRO A 537 33.06 -1.04 15.04
CA PRO A 537 34.48 -0.84 14.81
C PRO A 537 34.71 0.04 13.57
N GLN A 538 34.45 1.35 13.72
CA GLN A 538 34.51 2.32 12.62
C GLN A 538 35.87 2.34 11.92
N GLY A 539 35.84 2.44 10.59
CA GLY A 539 37.03 2.64 9.76
C GLY A 539 37.78 3.93 10.13
N LYS A 540 39.11 3.88 10.00
CA LYS A 540 39.95 5.07 10.16
C LYS A 540 39.81 5.98 8.93
N PRO A 541 39.97 7.30 9.08
CA PRO A 541 39.98 8.20 7.94
C PRO A 541 41.22 7.99 7.06
N GLU A 542 41.08 8.29 5.77
CA GLU A 542 42.14 8.28 4.76
C GLU A 542 42.14 9.59 3.99
N GLY A 543 43.14 10.45 4.23
CA GLY A 543 43.17 11.80 3.68
C GLY A 543 41.96 12.63 4.13
N ASN A 544 41.16 13.10 3.17
CA ASN A 544 39.92 13.85 3.43
C ASN A 544 38.69 12.93 3.56
N ALA A 545 38.83 11.63 3.32
CA ALA A 545 37.74 10.67 3.42
C ALA A 545 37.64 10.13 4.86
N PHE A 546 36.42 9.95 5.36
CA PHE A 546 36.16 9.43 6.69
C PHE A 546 34.89 8.58 6.71
N SER A 547 34.87 7.60 7.60
CA SER A 547 33.71 6.73 7.79
C SER A 547 32.78 7.29 8.84
N TYR A 548 31.49 7.04 8.66
CA TYR A 548 30.45 7.40 9.62
C TYR A 548 29.28 6.42 9.53
N TRP A 549 28.46 6.41 10.57
CA TRP A 549 27.34 5.47 10.68
C TRP A 549 26.05 6.19 11.04
N ASN A 550 25.09 6.17 10.12
CA ASN A 550 23.73 6.59 10.40
C ASN A 550 23.03 5.43 11.14
N VAL A 551 22.66 5.63 12.40
CA VAL A 551 21.95 4.66 13.22
C VAL A 551 20.75 5.30 13.93
N SER A 552 19.62 4.62 13.96
CA SER A 552 18.43 5.05 14.70
C SER A 552 17.85 3.91 15.52
N GLY A 553 17.29 4.24 16.69
CA GLY A 553 16.77 3.29 17.65
C GLY A 553 15.50 3.80 18.31
N VAL A 554 14.40 3.07 18.12
CA VAL A 554 13.11 3.34 18.75
C VAL A 554 12.71 2.13 19.59
N LEU A 555 12.48 2.35 20.88
CA LEU A 555 11.96 1.34 21.78
C LEU A 555 10.45 1.17 21.56
N LEU A 556 10.03 -0.08 21.40
CA LEU A 556 8.65 -0.51 21.20
C LEU A 556 8.23 -1.39 22.39
N GLY A 557 6.96 -1.35 22.77
CA GLY A 557 6.42 -2.24 23.81
C GLY A 557 4.89 -2.23 23.88
N GLU A 558 4.36 -3.05 24.79
CA GLU A 558 2.94 -3.16 25.13
C GLU A 558 2.53 -2.36 26.36
#